data_AF-A0A976PH59-F1
#
_entry.id   AF-A0A976PH59-F1
#
_cell.length_a   1.000
_cell.length_b   1.000
_cell.length_c   1.000
_cell.angle_alpha   90.00
_cell.angle_beta   90.00
_cell.angle_gamma   90.00
#
_symmetry.space_group_name_H-M   'P 1'
#
loop_
_entity.id
_entity.type
_entity.pdbx_description
1 polymer ?
#
loop_
_entity_poly.entity_id
_entity_poly.type
_entity_poly.pdbx_seq_one_letter_code
_entity_poly.pdbx_strand_id
1 'polypeptide(L)'
;MAINQENWNFTYYKSSKLKAFISLSGENRGDEVQILYTLTVTDEDDNEKFQAGFESLPQAVTKINSQYGHWEFVDLEQGKSSDDGGCGSCAAH
;
A
#
# COMPACT_ATOMS: atom_id res chain seq x y z
N MET A 1 -3.84 -15.90 1.10
CA MET A 1 -3.09 -15.28 -0.02
C MET A 1 -2.14 -14.23 0.54
N ALA A 2 -1.10 -13.87 -0.20
CA ALA A 2 -0.12 -12.88 0.23
C ALA A 2 0.19 -11.90 -0.90
N ILE A 3 0.73 -10.73 -0.53
CA ILE A 3 1.17 -9.73 -1.49
C ILE A 3 2.43 -10.25 -2.21
N ASN A 4 2.53 -10.01 -3.52
CA ASN A 4 3.62 -10.44 -4.39
C ASN A 4 3.89 -9.40 -5.49
N GLN A 5 4.85 -9.69 -6.38
CA GLN A 5 5.29 -8.77 -7.43
C GLN A 5 4.23 -8.46 -8.50
N GLU A 6 3.19 -9.28 -8.60
CA GLU A 6 2.14 -9.16 -9.61
C GLU A 6 0.90 -8.46 -9.06
N ASN A 7 0.69 -8.47 -7.74
CA ASN A 7 -0.55 -7.97 -7.13
C ASN A 7 -0.38 -6.80 -6.13
N TRP A 8 0.85 -6.37 -5.85
CA TRP A 8 1.16 -5.38 -4.81
C TRP A 8 0.46 -4.03 -4.95
N ASN A 9 0.11 -3.61 -6.16
CA ASN A 9 -0.45 -2.29 -6.45
C ASN A 9 -1.99 -2.25 -6.39
N PHE A 10 -2.64 -3.39 -6.18
CA PHE A 10 -4.11 -3.49 -6.03
C PHE A 10 -4.52 -4.39 -4.85
N THR A 11 -3.56 -4.77 -4.00
CA THR A 11 -3.81 -5.55 -2.79
C THR A 11 -3.32 -4.82 -1.55
N TYR A 12 -3.90 -5.14 -0.40
CA TYR A 12 -3.47 -4.61 0.88
C TYR A 12 -3.78 -5.57 2.02
N TYR A 13 -3.17 -5.31 3.16
CA TYR A 13 -3.54 -5.95 4.42
C TYR A 13 -4.39 -5.01 5.27
N LYS A 14 -5.44 -5.54 5.91
CA LYS A 14 -6.36 -4.80 6.77
C LYS A 14 -6.48 -5.45 8.15
N SER A 15 -6.41 -4.63 9.19
CA SER A 15 -6.84 -4.98 10.54
C SER A 15 -8.08 -4.17 10.91
N SER A 16 -8.53 -4.24 12.16
CA SER A 16 -9.74 -3.53 12.61
C SER A 16 -9.68 -2.01 12.44
N LYS A 17 -8.50 -1.39 12.43
CA LYS A 17 -8.34 0.08 12.36
C LYS A 17 -7.23 0.56 11.44
N LEU A 18 -6.49 -0.36 10.83
CA LEU A 18 -5.29 -0.02 10.07
C LEU A 18 -5.27 -0.75 8.73
N LYS A 19 -4.73 -0.06 7.74
CA LYS A 19 -4.50 -0.58 6.39
C LYS A 19 -3.02 -0.46 6.04
N ALA A 20 -2.42 -1.56 5.58
CA ALA A 20 -1.03 -1.62 5.14
C ALA A 20 -0.95 -2.00 3.65
N PHE A 21 -0.26 -1.19 2.86
CA PHE A 21 -0.14 -1.36 1.41
C PHE A 21 1.22 -0.88 0.88
N ILE A 22 1.56 -1.25 -0.36
CA ILE A 22 2.75 -0.74 -1.05
C ILE A 22 2.31 0.30 -2.09
N SER A 23 3.00 1.44 -2.12
CA SER A 23 2.86 2.49 -3.13
C SER A 23 4.19 2.77 -3.82
N LEU A 24 4.16 3.56 -4.89
CA LEU A 24 5.35 4.15 -5.50
C LEU A 24 5.49 5.59 -5.03
N SER A 25 6.68 5.97 -4.59
CA SER A 25 7.01 7.36 -4.22
C SER A 25 8.32 7.79 -4.88
N GLY A 26 8.52 9.11 -4.95
CA GLY A 26 9.80 9.71 -5.34
C GLY A 26 10.46 10.36 -4.12
N GLU A 27 11.74 10.07 -3.90
CA GLU A 27 12.58 10.77 -2.93
C GLU A 27 13.59 11.65 -3.67
N ASN A 28 13.78 12.88 -3.20
CA ASN A 28 14.82 13.74 -3.74
C ASN A 28 16.19 13.26 -3.21
N ARG A 29 17.09 12.90 -4.12
CA ARG A 29 18.50 12.63 -3.84
C ARG A 29 19.39 13.60 -4.61
N GLY A 30 19.42 14.84 -4.15
CA GLY A 30 20.21 15.92 -4.73
C GLY A 30 19.52 16.51 -5.96
N ASP A 31 20.10 16.30 -7.14
CA ASP A 31 19.54 16.78 -8.41
C ASP A 31 18.69 15.72 -9.12
N GLU A 32 18.58 14.52 -8.55
CA GLU A 32 17.84 13.40 -9.11
C GLU A 32 16.66 12.98 -8.21
N VAL A 33 15.62 12.44 -8.84
CA VAL A 33 14.50 11.79 -8.14
C VAL A 33 14.72 10.29 -8.18
N GLN A 34 14.87 9.68 -7.01
CA GLN A 34 14.90 8.23 -6.88
C GLN A 34 13.50 7.69 -6.67
N ILE A 35 13.10 6.70 -7.48
CA ILE A 35 11.85 5.96 -7.29
C ILE A 35 12.04 4.91 -6.20
N LEU A 36 11.11 4.88 -5.25
CA LEU A 36 11.06 3.91 -4.15
C LEU A 36 9.71 3.19 -4.12
N TYR A 37 9.74 1.94 -3.70
CA TYR A 37 8.57 1.18 -3.29
C TYR A 37 8.35 1.41 -1.80
N THR A 38 7.20 1.93 -1.43
CA THR A 38 6.98 2.45 -0.10
C THR A 38 5.86 1.69 0.59
N LEU A 39 6.21 0.99 1.67
CA LEU A 39 5.22 0.39 2.56
C LEU A 39 4.63 1.52 3.39
N THR A 40 3.31 1.69 3.31
CA THR A 40 2.56 2.70 4.06
C THR A 40 1.52 2.03 4.94
N VAL A 41 1.37 2.50 6.18
CA VAL A 41 0.27 2.14 7.08
C VAL A 41 -0.56 3.37 7.38
N THR A 42 -1.87 3.27 7.19
CA THR A 42 -2.85 4.33 7.43
C THR A 42 -3.89 3.89 8.46
N ASP A 43 -4.51 4.85 9.14
CA ASP A 43 -5.74 4.62 9.90
C ASP A 43 -7.00 4.74 9.01
N GLU A 44 -8.18 4.64 9.63
CA GLU A 44 -9.48 4.71 8.96
C GLU A 44 -9.76 6.07 8.30
N ASP A 45 -9.07 7.13 8.72
CA ASP A 45 -9.16 8.48 8.18
C ASP A 45 -8.02 8.77 7.17
N ASP A 46 -7.37 7.72 6.66
CA ASP A 46 -6.21 7.76 5.76
C ASP A 46 -4.98 8.51 6.32
N ASN A 47 -4.90 8.73 7.64
CA ASN A 47 -3.72 9.35 8.23
C ASN A 47 -2.57 8.35 8.28
N GLU A 48 -1.42 8.74 7.72
CA GLU A 48 -0.20 7.95 7.80
C GLU A 48 0.24 7.74 9.25
N LYS A 49 0.44 6.48 9.63
CA LYS A 49 0.98 6.07 10.93
C LYS A 49 2.40 5.52 10.84
N PHE A 50 2.77 5.01 9.67
CA PHE A 50 4.09 4.46 9.40
C PHE A 50 4.37 4.47 7.91
N GLN A 51 5.63 4.74 7.57
CA GLN A 51 6.13 4.63 6.21
C GLN A 51 7.56 4.10 6.20
N ALA A 52 7.88 3.26 5.22
CA ALA A 52 9.24 2.83 4.93
C ALA A 52 9.45 2.66 3.42
N GLY A 53 10.47 3.34 2.88
CA GLY A 53 10.87 3.24 1.48
C GLY A 53 11.88 2.12 1.22
N PHE A 54 11.76 1.47 0.07
CA PHE A 54 12.64 0.40 -0.40
C PHE A 54 13.03 0.65 -1.86
N GLU A 55 14.30 0.39 -2.19
CA GLU A 55 14.79 0.57 -3.56
C GLU A 55 14.30 -0.54 -4.52
N SER A 56 13.73 -1.63 -3.98
CA SER A 56 13.22 -2.74 -4.80
C SER A 56 11.90 -3.30 -4.30
N LEU A 57 11.04 -3.68 -5.25
CA LEU A 57 9.75 -4.30 -4.97
C LEU A 57 9.87 -5.59 -4.14
N PRO A 58 10.82 -6.52 -4.41
CA PRO A 58 10.96 -7.71 -3.58
C PRO A 58 11.23 -7.39 -2.11
N GLN A 59 12.01 -6.36 -1.80
CA GLN A 59 12.26 -5.95 -0.41
C GLN A 59 10.98 -5.44 0.26
N ALA A 60 10.20 -4.60 -0.42
CA ALA A 60 8.92 -4.11 0.08
C ALA A 60 7.92 -5.25 0.31
N VAL A 61 7.83 -6.18 -0.64
CA VAL A 61 6.98 -7.39 -0.56
C VAL A 61 7.39 -8.28 0.63
N THR A 62 8.67 -8.56 0.80
CA THR A 62 9.16 -9.31 1.96
C THR A 62 8.82 -8.59 3.27
N LYS A 63 8.99 -7.27 3.30
CA LYS A 63 8.71 -6.48 4.50
C LYS A 63 7.23 -6.50 4.87
N ILE A 64 6.33 -6.22 3.91
CA ILE A 64 4.90 -6.14 4.20
C ILE A 64 4.33 -7.49 4.62
N ASN A 65 4.74 -8.58 3.97
CA ASN A 65 4.29 -9.93 4.33
C ASN A 65 4.83 -10.36 5.71
N SER A 66 6.09 -10.04 6.03
CA SER A 66 6.66 -10.39 7.34
C SER A 66 6.02 -9.61 8.49
N GLN A 67 5.66 -8.34 8.28
CA GLN A 67 5.08 -7.50 9.33
C GLN A 67 3.57 -7.65 9.45
N TYR A 68 2.85 -7.71 8.33
CA TYR A 68 1.39 -7.59 8.29
C TYR A 68 0.71 -8.79 7.64
N GLY A 69 1.44 -9.83 7.23
CA GLY A 69 0.86 -11.03 6.60
C GLY A 69 -0.09 -11.84 7.50
N HIS A 70 -0.18 -11.50 8.79
CA HIS A 70 -1.13 -12.05 9.75
C HIS A 70 -2.49 -11.32 9.75
N TRP A 71 -2.62 -10.21 8.99
CA TRP A 71 -3.85 -9.44 8.82
C TRP A 71 -4.71 -10.01 7.69
N GLU A 72 -5.94 -9.49 7.56
CA GLU A 72 -6.82 -9.82 6.45
C GLU A 72 -6.21 -9.34 5.13
N PHE A 73 -6.09 -10.23 4.15
CA PHE A 73 -5.64 -9.90 2.81
C PHE A 73 -6.84 -9.46 1.97
N VAL A 74 -6.74 -8.29 1.35
CA VAL A 74 -7.77 -7.73 0.46
C VAL A 74 -7.20 -7.56 -0.95
N ASP A 75 -7.95 -8.02 -1.94
CA ASP A 75 -7.65 -7.91 -3.37
C ASP A 75 -8.75 -7.10 -4.06
N LEU A 76 -8.38 -5.94 -4.61
CA LEU A 76 -9.33 -5.03 -5.24
C LEU A 76 -9.82 -5.51 -6.61
N GLU A 77 -9.09 -6.39 -7.30
CA GLU A 77 -9.51 -6.92 -8.61
C GLU A 77 -10.61 -7.98 -8.49
N GLN A 78 -10.65 -8.71 -7.38
CA GLN A 78 -11.62 -9.80 -7.16
C GLN A 78 -12.99 -9.33 -6.65
N GLY A 79 -13.17 -8.02 -6.49
CA GLY A 79 -14.48 -7.40 -6.29
C GLY A 79 -14.86 -7.21 -4.82
N LYS A 80 -14.89 -5.93 -4.43
CA LYS A 80 -15.73 -5.29 -3.40
C LYS A 80 -15.94 -6.11 -2.11
N SER A 81 -15.03 -5.96 -1.15
CA SER A 81 -15.48 -5.85 0.25
C SER A 81 -16.30 -4.56 0.32
N SER A 82 -17.62 -4.70 0.50
CA SER A 82 -18.66 -3.69 0.29
C SER A 82 -18.60 -2.39 1.11
N ASP A 83 -17.52 -2.11 1.84
CA ASP A 83 -17.49 -1.03 2.86
C ASP A 83 -16.34 -0.01 2.75
N ASP A 84 -15.36 -0.19 1.87
CA ASP A 84 -14.22 0.75 1.80
C ASP A 84 -14.44 1.81 0.71
N GLY A 85 -14.93 2.97 1.14
CA GLY A 85 -15.24 4.15 0.31
C GLY A 85 -14.07 4.62 -0.54
N GLY A 86 -14.00 4.14 -1.77
CA GLY A 86 -13.19 4.74 -2.82
C GLY A 86 -13.76 6.10 -3.21
N CYS A 87 -12.96 7.16 -3.07
CA CYS A 87 -13.25 8.55 -3.41
C CYS A 87 -13.94 8.68 -4.78
N GLY A 88 -15.27 8.83 -4.75
CA GLY A 88 -16.08 9.17 -5.90
C GLY A 88 -16.15 10.68 -6.06
N SER A 89 -15.17 11.30 -6.73
CA SER A 89 -15.34 12.54 -7.51
C SER A 89 -14.01 13.05 -8.09
N CYS A 90 -13.42 12.30 -9.02
CA CYS A 90 -12.53 12.94 -10.00
C CYS A 90 -13.40 13.59 -11.09
N ALA A 91 -14.04 14.70 -10.75
CA ALA A 91 -14.53 15.65 -11.74
C ALA A 91 -13.36 16.63 -12.02
N ALA A 92 -12.52 16.28 -12.99
CA ALA A 92 -11.55 17.23 -13.54
C ALA A 92 -12.32 18.26 -14.37
N HIS A 93 -12.09 19.55 -14.11
CA HIS A 93 -12.58 20.66 -14.92
C HIS A 93 -11.48 21.69 -15.12
#